data_AF-A0A7C1AIE0-F1
#
_entry.id   AF-A0A7C1AIE0-F1
#
_cell.length_a   1.000
_cell.length_b   1.000
_cell.length_c   1.000
_cell.angle_alpha   90.00
_cell.angle_beta   90.00
_cell.angle_gamma   90.00
#
_symmetry.space_group_name_H-M   'P 1'
#
loop_
_entity.id
_entity.type
_entity.pdbx_description
1 polymer ?
#
loop_
_entity_poly.entity_id
_entity_poly.type
_entity_poly.pdbx_seq_one_letter_code
_entity_poly.pdbx_strand_id
1 'polypeptide(L)'
;MHTLSTRERKRISRAIARAEAKTSGEIVAVIAESSDDYLFIPLFWAALLALFVPLPMFALTAWPAVHIYALQLAVFAAGSLAVQWRPLRVALVPRAV
;
A
#
# COMPACT_ATOMS: atom_id res chain seq x y z
N MET A 1 17.41 -3.37 -14.84
CA MET A 1 16.22 -3.82 -15.58
C MET A 1 16.56 -5.09 -16.35
N HIS A 2 16.00 -6.23 -15.94
CA HIS A 2 16.16 -7.48 -16.67
C HIS A 2 15.29 -7.41 -17.93
N THR A 3 15.90 -7.49 -19.12
CA THR A 3 15.17 -7.52 -20.39
C THR A 3 14.76 -8.95 -20.73
N LEU A 4 13.52 -9.15 -21.20
CA LEU A 4 13.06 -10.47 -21.63
C LEU A 4 13.81 -10.90 -22.90
N SER A 5 14.28 -12.14 -22.94
CA SER A 5 14.79 -12.72 -24.18
C SER A 5 13.68 -12.89 -25.21
N THR A 6 14.05 -12.96 -26.49
CA THR A 6 13.11 -13.20 -27.59
C THR A 6 12.30 -14.49 -27.40
N ARG A 7 12.94 -15.54 -26.84
CA ARG A 7 12.29 -16.82 -26.55
C ARG A 7 11.22 -16.69 -25.46
N GLU A 8 11.50 -15.96 -24.40
CA GLU A 8 10.56 -15.70 -23.31
C GLU A 8 9.39 -14.85 -23.79
N ARG A 9 9.66 -13.79 -24.57
CA ARG A 9 8.61 -12.95 -25.16
C ARG A 9 7.66 -13.78 -26.04
N LYS A 10 8.20 -14.68 -26.87
CA LYS A 10 7.40 -15.60 -27.70
C LYS A 10 6.64 -16.65 -26.87
N ARG A 11 7.14 -17.02 -25.69
CA ARG A 11 6.44 -17.92 -24.76
C ARG A 11 5.27 -17.21 -24.09
N ILE A 12 5.48 -16.00 -23.59
CA ILE A 12 4.46 -15.17 -22.92
C ILE A 12 3.34 -14.82 -23.91
N SER A 13 3.67 -14.33 -25.11
CA SER A 13 2.67 -14.00 -26.14
C SER A 13 1.80 -15.21 -26.51
N ARG A 14 2.38 -16.42 -26.61
CA ARG A 14 1.59 -17.64 -26.84
C ARG A 14 0.70 -18.02 -25.67
N ALA A 15 1.09 -17.70 -24.43
CA ALA A 15 0.26 -17.94 -23.26
C ALA A 15 -0.92 -16.97 -23.20
N ILE A 16 -0.67 -15.68 -23.49
CA ILE A 16 -1.67 -14.62 -23.62
C ILE A 16 -2.73 -15.02 -24.64
N ALA A 17 -2.33 -15.34 -25.88
CA ALA A 17 -3.26 -15.73 -26.94
C ALA A 17 -4.12 -16.96 -26.58
N ARG A 18 -3.58 -17.93 -25.84
CA ARG A 18 -4.36 -19.10 -25.37
C ARG A 18 -5.36 -18.73 -24.28
N ALA A 19 -5.07 -17.72 -23.46
CA ALA A 19 -5.96 -17.23 -22.42
C ALA A 19 -7.08 -16.37 -23.03
N GLU A 20 -6.74 -15.45 -23.94
CA GLU A 20 -7.70 -14.63 -24.69
C GLU A 20 -8.67 -15.49 -25.50
N ALA A 21 -8.22 -16.62 -26.08
CA ALA A 21 -9.12 -17.55 -26.77
C ALA A 21 -10.25 -18.13 -25.89
N LYS A 22 -10.15 -18.01 -24.56
CA LYS A 22 -11.16 -18.45 -23.59
C LYS A 22 -11.98 -17.29 -23.00
N THR A 23 -11.68 -16.06 -23.37
CA THR A 23 -12.35 -14.86 -22.84
C THR A 23 -12.76 -13.96 -24.01
N SER A 24 -13.55 -12.93 -23.74
CA SER A 24 -13.85 -11.88 -24.74
C SER A 24 -12.98 -10.64 -24.52
N GLY A 25 -11.92 -10.73 -23.69
CA GLY A 25 -11.07 -9.61 -23.31
C GLY A 25 -9.67 -9.70 -23.91
N GLU A 26 -9.03 -8.54 -24.07
CA GLU A 26 -7.63 -8.39 -24.44
C GLU A 26 -6.75 -8.40 -23.18
N ILE A 27 -5.62 -9.11 -23.23
CA ILE A 27 -4.68 -9.24 -22.12
C ILE A 27 -3.38 -8.53 -22.48
N VAL A 28 -3.14 -7.40 -21.83
CA VAL A 28 -1.92 -6.58 -22.02
C VAL A 28 -0.94 -6.85 -20.88
N ALA A 29 0.29 -7.26 -21.22
CA ALA A 29 1.35 -7.49 -20.25
C ALA A 29 2.31 -6.30 -20.18
N VAL A 30 2.50 -5.75 -18.98
CA VAL A 30 3.46 -4.67 -18.69
C VAL A 30 4.52 -5.17 -17.72
N ILE A 31 5.77 -4.79 -17.93
CA ILE A 31 6.87 -5.07 -17.01
C ILE A 31 7.17 -3.79 -16.27
N ALA A 32 6.92 -3.79 -14.97
CA ALA A 32 7.21 -2.68 -14.07
C ALA A 32 8.04 -3.19 -12.89
N GLU A 33 8.81 -2.29 -12.27
CA GLU A 33 9.55 -2.59 -11.03
C GLU A 33 8.58 -2.81 -9.85
N SER A 34 7.46 -2.08 -9.84
CA SER A 34 6.35 -2.27 -8.91
C SER A 34 5.04 -2.15 -9.65
N SER A 35 4.04 -2.94 -9.26
CA SER A 35 2.69 -2.88 -9.84
C SER A 35 1.89 -1.68 -9.34
N ASP A 36 2.16 -1.21 -8.13
CA ASP A 36 1.55 -0.04 -7.49
C ASP A 36 2.38 0.31 -6.23
N ASP A 37 2.21 1.51 -5.68
CA ASP A 37 2.82 1.90 -4.41
C ASP A 37 1.97 1.51 -3.19
N TYR A 38 0.71 1.09 -3.36
CA TYR A 38 -0.19 0.58 -2.31
C TYR A 38 -0.24 1.47 -1.04
N LEU A 39 -0.07 2.79 -1.19
CA LEU A 39 0.03 3.72 -0.05
C LEU A 39 -1.28 3.87 0.73
N PHE A 40 -2.41 3.52 0.11
CA PHE A 40 -3.73 3.66 0.71
C PHE A 40 -3.89 2.81 1.99
N ILE A 41 -3.46 1.55 1.97
CA ILE A 41 -3.66 0.65 3.13
C ILE A 41 -2.84 1.08 4.35
N PRO A 42 -1.53 1.39 4.23
CA PRO A 42 -0.76 1.90 5.37
C PRO A 42 -1.28 3.24 5.88
N LEU A 43 -1.69 4.15 5.00
CA LEU A 43 -2.24 5.45 5.39
C LEU A 43 -3.59 5.31 6.12
N PHE A 44 -4.42 4.35 5.70
CA PHE A 44 -5.66 4.01 6.39
C PHE A 44 -5.42 3.56 7.83
N TRP A 45 -4.41 2.71 8.06
CA TRP A 45 -4.03 2.31 9.43
C TRP A 45 -3.49 3.48 10.26
N ALA A 46 -2.69 4.37 9.66
CA ALA A 46 -2.23 5.58 10.35
C ALA A 46 -3.40 6.50 10.75
N ALA A 47 -4.40 6.65 9.87
CA ALA A 47 -5.61 7.41 10.14
C ALA A 47 -6.46 6.77 11.26
N LEU A 48 -6.64 5.44 11.22
CA LEU A 48 -7.35 4.71 12.27
C LEU A 48 -6.66 4.89 13.62
N LEU A 49 -5.35 4.66 13.69
CA LEU A 49 -4.58 4.85 14.94
C LEU A 49 -4.75 6.27 15.48
N ALA A 50 -4.60 7.30 14.64
CA ALA A 50 -4.80 8.68 15.04
C ALA A 50 -6.23 8.95 15.53
N LEU A 51 -7.25 8.38 14.90
CA LEU A 51 -8.64 8.52 15.31
C LEU A 51 -8.91 7.93 16.70
N PHE A 52 -8.19 6.88 17.09
CA PHE A 52 -8.31 6.27 18.41
C PHE A 52 -7.53 7.04 19.50
N VAL A 53 -6.63 7.97 19.18
CA VAL A 53 -5.80 8.71 20.17
C VAL A 53 -6.62 9.53 21.18
N PRO A 54 -7.68 10.29 20.79
CA PRO A 54 -8.40 11.13 21.75
C PRO A 54 -9.17 10.35 22.81
N LEU A 55 -9.66 9.14 22.49
CA LEU A 55 -10.48 8.33 23.39
C LEU A 55 -9.79 8.02 24.75
N PRO A 56 -8.59 7.43 24.79
CA PRO A 56 -7.88 7.21 26.04
C PRO A 56 -7.41 8.53 26.68
N MET A 57 -7.11 9.57 25.88
CA MET A 57 -6.67 10.85 26.42
C MET A 57 -7.78 11.56 27.19
N PHE A 58 -9.01 11.57 26.68
CA PHE A 58 -10.16 12.11 27.41
C PHE A 58 -10.52 11.28 28.64
N ALA A 59 -10.32 9.95 28.60
CA ALA A 59 -10.63 9.07 29.72
C ALA A 59 -9.59 9.11 30.85
N LEU A 60 -8.32 9.32 30.53
CA LEU A 60 -7.20 9.18 31.47
C LEU A 60 -6.56 10.52 31.86
N THR A 61 -6.84 11.61 31.13
CA THR A 61 -6.18 12.91 31.35
C THR A 61 -7.18 14.06 31.39
N ALA A 62 -6.83 15.12 32.13
CA ALA A 62 -7.57 16.38 32.16
C ALA A 62 -6.97 17.44 31.21
N TRP A 63 -6.29 16.99 30.14
CA TRP A 63 -5.67 17.91 29.20
C TRP A 63 -6.71 18.74 28.43
N PRO A 64 -6.42 20.03 28.18
CA PRO A 64 -7.21 20.83 27.26
C PRO A 64 -7.36 20.14 25.88
N ALA A 65 -8.56 20.21 25.30
CA ALA A 65 -8.87 19.56 24.03
C ALA A 65 -7.90 19.91 22.89
N VAL A 66 -7.34 21.13 22.91
CA VAL A 66 -6.34 21.58 21.93
C VAL A 66 -5.06 20.74 21.95
N HIS A 67 -4.59 20.29 23.13
CA HIS A 67 -3.39 19.46 23.23
C HIS A 67 -3.65 18.03 22.77
N ILE A 68 -4.83 17.50 23.09
CA ILE A 68 -5.26 16.17 22.63
C ILE A 68 -5.40 16.16 21.10
N TYR A 69 -5.99 17.21 20.53
CA TYR A 69 -6.09 17.38 19.08
C TYR A 69 -4.71 17.54 18.42
N ALA A 70 -3.82 18.34 19.00
CA ALA A 70 -2.44 18.47 18.51
C ALA A 70 -1.69 17.13 18.54
N LEU A 71 -1.88 16.33 19.59
CA LEU A 71 -1.31 14.98 19.69
C LEU A 71 -1.89 14.04 18.62
N GLN A 72 -3.20 14.08 18.39
CA GLN A 72 -3.84 13.31 17.31
C GLN A 72 -3.23 13.66 15.95
N LEU A 73 -3.05 14.95 15.64
CA LEU A 73 -2.40 15.38 14.39
C LEU A 73 -0.95 14.93 14.32
N ALA A 74 -0.21 15.01 15.43
CA ALA A 74 1.18 14.56 15.49
C ALA A 74 1.30 13.05 15.25
N VAL A 75 0.41 12.24 15.85
CA VAL A 75 0.36 10.79 15.62
C VAL A 75 0.03 10.47 14.17
N PHE A 76 -0.94 11.16 13.57
CA PHE A 76 -1.27 10.99 12.16
C PHE A 76 -0.10 11.36 11.25
N ALA A 77 0.54 12.50 11.48
CA ALA A 77 1.68 12.96 10.69
C ALA A 77 2.88 12.01 10.81
N ALA A 78 3.22 11.59 12.03
CA ALA A 78 4.30 10.63 12.28
C ALA A 78 4.00 9.27 11.63
N GLY A 79 2.78 8.76 11.77
CA GLY A 79 2.33 7.54 11.12
C GLY A 79 2.39 7.64 9.59
N SER A 80 1.94 8.77 9.03
CA SER A 80 1.97 9.06 7.59
C SER A 80 3.40 9.16 7.04
N LEU A 81 4.34 9.72 7.80
CA LEU A 81 5.75 9.77 7.42
C LEU A 81 6.41 8.39 7.54
N ALA A 82 6.09 7.63 8.59
CA ALA A 82 6.61 6.28 8.79
C ALA A 82 6.22 5.35 7.62
N VAL A 83 4.99 5.46 7.10
CA VAL A 83 4.56 4.63 5.96
C VAL A 83 5.18 5.04 4.61
N GLN A 84 5.76 6.24 4.50
CA GLN A 84 6.53 6.64 3.32
C GLN A 84 7.87 5.89 3.23
N TRP A 85 8.38 5.35 4.34
CA TRP A 85 9.55 4.48 4.32
C TRP A 85 9.25 3.14 3.63
N ARG A 86 9.84 2.97 2.43
CA ARG A 86 9.80 1.75 1.61
C ARG A 86 9.96 0.42 2.39
N PRO A 87 10.88 0.27 3.37
CA PRO A 87 11.02 -1.01 4.08
C PRO A 87 9.79 -1.39 4.92
N LEU A 88 9.10 -0.42 5.55
CA LEU A 88 7.87 -0.68 6.29
C LEU A 88 6.72 -1.04 5.36
N ARG A 89 6.68 -0.41 4.18
CA ARG A 89 5.66 -0.66 3.16
C ARG A 89 5.70 -2.08 2.62
N VAL A 90 6.90 -2.64 2.38
CA VAL A 90 7.07 -4.01 1.88
C VAL A 90 6.90 -5.06 3.00
N ALA A 91 7.21 -4.71 4.25
CA ALA A 91 7.03 -5.62 5.40
C ALA A 91 5.56 -5.88 5.74
N LEU A 92 4.67 -4.93 5.47
CA LEU A 92 3.23 -5.05 5.71
C LEU A 92 2.47 -5.73 4.56
N VAL A 93 3.13 -6.01 3.43
CA VAL A 93 2.54 -6.77 2.33
C VAL A 93 2.73 -8.27 2.61
N PRO A 94 1.66 -9.07 2.71
CA PRO A 94 1.75 -10.51 2.87
C PRO A 94 2.54 -11.12 1.70
N ARG A 95 3.55 -11.94 2.00
CA ARG A 95 4.37 -12.63 0.98
C ARG A 95 3.64 -13.73 0.21
N ALA A 96 2.37 -13.98 0.50
CA ALA A 96 1.61 -15.09 -0.03
C ALA A 96 0.57 -14.58 -1.04
N VAL A 97 1.00 -14.42 -2.29
CA VAL A 97 0.17 -14.65 -3.49
C VAL A 97 1.03 -15.38 -4.51
#